data_AF-A0A957HGV1-F1
#
_entry.id   AF-A0A957HGV1-F1
#
_cell.length_a   1.000
_cell.length_b   1.000
_cell.length_c   1.000
_cell.angle_alpha   90.00
_cell.angle_beta   90.00
_cell.angle_gamma   90.00
#
_symmetry.space_group_name_H-M   'P 1'
#
loop_
_entity.id
_entity.type
_entity.pdbx_description
1 polymer ?
#
loop_
_entity_poly.entity_id
_entity_poly.type
_entity_poly.pdbx_seq_one_letter_code
_entity_poly.pdbx_strand_id
1 'polypeptide(L)' 'MELLTALAIGLLFAVGIYQMLRRNVIRSAIGLIILSSAINLFLLSTGAYLGTDPAYDGAANPSDGLPQALILTAIV' A
#
# COMPACT_ATOMS: atom_id res chain seq x y z
N MET A 1 -10.72 8.60 -0.30
CA MET A 1 -10.06 7.89 -1.42
C MET A 1 -10.27 8.71 -2.68
N GLU A 2 -9.22 9.34 -3.18
CA GLU A 2 -9.28 10.10 -4.43
C GLU A 2 -9.32 9.14 -5.63
N LEU A 3 -9.99 9.54 -6.71
CA LEU A 3 -10.09 8.71 -7.92
C LEU A 3 -8.71 8.35 -8.47
N LEU A 4 -7.77 9.30 -8.39
CA LEU A 4 -6.39 9.12 -8.83
C LEU A 4 -5.66 8.05 -8.03
N THR A 5 -5.82 8.03 -6.70
CA THR A 5 -5.17 7.02 -5.84
C THR A 5 -5.75 5.64 -6.10
N ALA A 6 -7.06 5.54 -6.28
CA ALA A 6 -7.72 4.27 -6.60
C ALA A 6 -7.24 3.69 -7.94
N LEU A 7 -7.15 4.52 -8.98
CA LEU A 7 -6.62 4.10 -10.29
C LEU A 7 -5.15 3.71 -10.22
N ALA A 8 -4.32 4.47 -9.51
CA ALA A 8 -2.89 4.16 -9.36
C ALA A 8 -2.68 2.80 -8.67
N ILE A 9 -3.38 2.54 -7.56
CA ILE A 9 -3.32 1.27 -6.82
C ILE A 9 -3.81 0.12 -7.72
N GLY A 10 -4.95 0.29 -8.40
CA GLY A 10 -5.48 -0.71 -9.32
C GLY A 10 -4.52 -1.07 -10.46
N LEU A 11 -3.82 -0.08 -11.01
CA LEU A 11 -2.84 -0.28 -12.08
C LEU A 11 -1.61 -1.05 -11.56
N LEU A 12 -1.14 -0.75 -10.34
CA LEU A 12 -0.07 -1.51 -9.70
C LEU A 12 -0.46 -2.98 -9.45
N PHE A 13 -1.69 -3.24 -8.99
CA PHE A 13 -2.22 -4.60 -8.88
C PHE A 13 -2.23 -5.31 -10.24
N ALA A 14 -2.74 -4.65 -11.28
CA ALA A 14 -2.79 -5.23 -12.62
C ALA A 14 -1.39 -5.58 -13.14
N VAL A 15 -0.40 -4.68 -12.96
CA VAL A 15 0.99 -4.90 -13.37
C VAL A 15 1.64 -6.04 -12.56
N GLY A 16 1.44 -6.06 -11.24
CA GLY A 16 1.97 -7.10 -10.36
C GLY A 16 1.45 -8.49 -10.73
N ILE A 17 0.13 -8.62 -10.91
CA ILE A 17 -0.53 -9.87 -11.33
C ILE A 17 -0.04 -10.28 -12.73
N TYR A 18 0.02 -9.34 -13.67
CA TYR A 18 0.50 -9.61 -15.02
C TYR A 18 1.94 -10.13 -15.04
N GLN A 19 2.82 -9.55 -14.22
CA GLN A 19 4.21 -9.99 -14.09
C GLN A 19 4.32 -11.37 -13.41
N MET A 20 3.48 -11.67 -12.43
CA MET A 20 3.42 -12.99 -11.78
C MET A 20 3.03 -14.11 -12.75
N LEU A 21 2.16 -13.83 -13.73
CA LEU A 21 1.74 -14.80 -14.74
C LEU A 21 2.82 -15.11 -15.80
N ARG A 22 3.96 -14.42 -15.80
CA ARG A 22 5.03 -14.67 -16.75
C ARG A 22 5.83 -15.92 -16.35
N ARG A 23 6.22 -16.72 -17.35
CA ARG A 23 7.02 -17.95 -17.19
C ARG A 23 8.44 -17.74 -16.64
N ASN A 24 8.90 -16.49 -16.53
CA ASN A 24 10.23 -16.15 -16.03
C ASN A 24 10.17 -15.84 -14.52
N VAL A 25 10.91 -16.62 -13.72
CA VAL A 25 10.96 -16.51 -12.26
C VAL A 25 11.40 -15.12 -11.78
N ILE A 26 12.35 -14.48 -12.47
CA ILE A 26 12.78 -13.11 -12.12
C ILE A 26 11.61 -12.13 -12.32
N ARG A 27 10.85 -12.30 -13.41
CA ARG A 27 9.69 -11.44 -13.67
C ARG A 27 8.57 -11.68 -12.67
N SER A 28 8.34 -12.92 -12.24
CA SER A 28 7.33 -13.20 -11.22
C SER A 28 7.74 -12.66 -9.84
N ALA A 29 9.02 -12.74 -9.49
CA ALA A 29 9.56 -12.15 -8.26
C ALA A 29 9.39 -10.62 -8.24
N ILE A 30 9.68 -9.94 -9.35
CA ILE A 30 9.40 -8.50 -9.51
C ILE A 30 7.89 -8.24 -9.37
N GLY A 31 7.05 -9.10 -9.95
CA GLY A 31 5.59 -9.03 -9.79
C GLY A 31 5.15 -9.08 -8.33
N LEU A 32 5.73 -9.97 -7.52
CA LEU A 32 5.48 -10.07 -6.08
C LEU A 32 5.87 -8.79 -5.33
N ILE A 33 7.03 -8.20 -5.64
CA ILE A 33 7.50 -6.94 -5.02
C ILE A 33 6.53 -5.79 -5.33
N ILE A 34 6.10 -5.69 -6.60
CA ILE A 34 5.12 -4.67 -7.02
C ILE A 34 3.78 -4.89 -6.31
N LEU A 35 3.33 -6.15 -6.21
CA LEU A 35 2.07 -6.50 -5.55
C LEU A 35 2.10 -6.17 -4.05
N SER A 36 3.20 -6.49 -3.36
CA SER A 36 3.41 -6.11 -1.96
C SER A 36 3.35 -4.59 -1.76
N SER A 37 4.02 -3.84 -2.65
CA SER A 37 3.96 -2.37 -2.63
C SER A 37 2.54 -1.84 -2.87
N ALA A 38 1.77 -2.45 -3.77
CA ALA A 38 0.38 -2.08 -4.04
C ALA A 38 -0.55 -2.32 -2.83
N ILE A 39 -0.35 -3.44 -2.11
CA ILE A 39 -1.08 -3.75 -0.88
C ILE A 39 -0.76 -2.73 0.22
N ASN A 40 0.50 -2.36 0.37
CA ASN A 40 0.90 -1.34 1.36
C ASN A 40 0.26 0.03 1.06
N LEU A 41 0.22 0.45 -0.21
CA LEU A 41 -0.48 1.68 -0.61
C LEU A 41 -2.00 1.59 -0.39
N PHE A 42 -2.59 0.42 -0.66
CA PHE A 42 -4.00 0.17 -0.36
C PHE A 42 -4.30 0.30 1.14
N LEU A 43 -3.50 -0.32 2.00
CA LEU A 43 -3.64 -0.19 3.45
C LEU A 43 -3.46 1.27 3.91
N LEU A 44 -2.51 2.00 3.34
CA LEU A 44 -2.30 3.40 3.66
C LEU A 44 -3.56 4.23 3.35
N SER A 45 -4.24 3.89 2.25
CA SER A 45 -5.42 4.61 1.77
C SER A 45 -6.72 4.37 2.53
N THR A 46 -6.74 3.45 3.50
CA THR A 46 -7.91 3.22 4.36
C THR A 46 -8.09 4.27 5.46
N GLY A 47 -7.05 5.07 5.76
CA GLY A 47 -7.18 6.12 6.77
C GLY A 47 -5.87 6.62 7.37
N ALA A 48 -4.73 6.05 7.00
CA ALA A 48 -3.44 6.36 7.60
C ALA A 48 -2.94 7.80 7.36
N TYR A 49 -3.55 8.55 6.43
CA TYR A 49 -3.22 9.95 6.12
C TYR A 49 -4.42 10.90 6.23
N LEU A 50 -5.53 10.48 6.85
CA LEU A 50 -6.70 11.35 7.04
C LEU A 50 -6.49 12.38 8.17
N GLY A 51 -5.64 12.07 9.14
CA GLY A 51 -5.24 13.02 10.18
C GLY A 51 -4.12 13.94 9.70
N THR A 52 -4.04 15.13 10.29
CA THR A 52 -2.91 16.06 10.07
C THR A 52 -1.76 15.78 11.02
N ASP A 53 -2.03 15.07 12.12
CA ASP A 53 -1.09 14.83 13.20
C ASP A 53 -0.65 13.35 13.25
N PRO A 54 0.54 13.06 13.81
CA PRO A 54 0.99 11.69 14.02
C PRO A 54 0.07 10.91 14.95
N ALA A 55 -0.06 9.60 14.74
CA ALA A 55 -0.97 8.74 15.49
C ALA A 55 -0.64 8.60 17.01
N TYR A 56 0.55 9.03 17.44
CA TYR A 56 1.11 8.79 18.77
C TYR A 56 1.20 10.04 19.65
N ASP A 57 0.76 11.20 19.16
CA ASP A 57 0.66 12.44 19.94
C ASP A 57 -0.83 12.71 20.21
N GLY A 58 -1.18 13.19 21.41
CA GLY A 58 -2.55 13.51 21.84
C GLY A 58 -3.13 14.74 21.12
N ALA A 59 -2.88 14.82 19.82
CA ALA A 59 -3.11 15.94 18.95
C ALA A 59 -4.58 16.04 18.54
N ALA A 60 -4.95 17.18 17.95
CA ALA A 60 -6.34 17.50 17.67
C ALA A 60 -6.94 16.62 16.57
N ASN A 61 -6.15 16.21 15.57
CA ASN A 61 -6.58 15.36 14.46
C ASN A 61 -5.53 14.26 14.15
N PRO A 62 -5.42 13.23 15.01
CA PRO A 62 -4.45 12.15 14.82
C PRO A 62 -4.81 11.28 13.61
N SER A 63 -3.79 10.86 12.87
CA SER A 63 -3.92 9.84 11.82
C SER A 63 -4.16 8.45 12.42
N ASP A 64 -4.80 7.56 11.66
CA ASP A 64 -4.97 6.18 12.10
C ASP A 64 -3.62 5.45 12.11
N GLY A 65 -3.17 5.06 13.30
CA GLY A 65 -1.90 4.34 13.50
C GLY A 65 -1.98 2.85 13.17
N LEU A 66 -3.18 2.27 13.07
CA LEU A 66 -3.37 0.84 12.83
C LEU A 66 -2.83 0.42 11.45
N PRO A 67 -3.20 1.07 10.33
CA PRO A 67 -2.65 0.72 9.03
C PRO A 67 -1.14 1.02 8.95
N GLN A 68 -0.63 2.02 9.67
CA GLN A 68 0.81 2.32 9.71
C GLN A 68 1.61 1.18 10.36
N ALA A 69 1.13 0.65 11.49
CA ALA A 69 1.76 -0.49 12.17
C ALA A 69 1.72 -1.77 11.33
N LEU A 70 0.61 -2.01 10.62
CA LEU A 70 0.49 -3.14 9.69
C LEU A 70 1.50 -3.03 8.54
N ILE A 71 1.66 -1.84 7.95
CA ILE A 71 2.62 -1.63 6.86
C ILE A 71 4.06 -1.85 7.33
N LEU A 72 4.44 -1.37 8.53
CA LEU A 72 5.78 -1.60 9.08
C LEU A 72 6.09 -3.09 9.26
N THR A 73 5.08 -3.89 9.60
CA THR A 73 5.22 -5.34 9.71
C THR A 73 5.28 -6.01 8.35
N ALA A 74 4.51 -5.51 7.37
CA ALA A 74 4.46 -6.07 6.01
C ALA A 74 5.72 -5.79 5.17
N ILE A 75 6.52 -4.78 5.53
CA ILE A 75 7.75 -4.41 4.81
C ILE A 75 8.93 -5.32 5.18
N VAL A 76 8.94 -5.91 6.38
CA VAL A 76 10.01 -6.77 6.89
C VAL A 76 9.84 -8.21 6.40
#